data_AF-A0A7K4KMB0-F1
#
_entry.id   AF-A0A7K4KMB0-F1
#
_cell.length_a   1.000
_cell.length_b   1.000
_cell.length_c   1.000
_cell.angle_alpha   90.00
_cell.angle_beta   90.00
_cell.angle_gamma   90.00
#
_symmetry.space_group_name_H-M   'P 1'
#
loop_
_entity.id
_entity.type
_entity.pdbx_description
1 polymer ?
#
loop_
_entity_poly.entity_id
_entity_poly.type
_entity_poly.pdbx_seq_one_letter_code
_entity_poly.pdbx_strand_id
1 'polypeptide(L)'
;DKEKLEIRKLDVPPSPEAVWDMIKYARNVIEEFRRAKHYKYILYHPFIAFLDFFTPPTELLEICELSLEKMGAIFEDSNVYMLHMMYQAMGVCLYVQDWEGALRYGQKIIKPYSKHYPAYSLNVASMWLKLGRLYMTLENRTAGAKALKR
;
A
#
# COMPACT_ATOMS: atom_id res chain seq x y z
N ASP A 1 11.19 15.11 -7.85
CA ASP A 1 9.74 14.88 -7.94
C ASP A 1 9.24 14.19 -9.20
N LYS A 2 9.72 14.52 -10.42
CA LYS A 2 9.27 13.86 -11.67
C LYS A 2 9.60 12.35 -11.77
N GLU A 3 10.73 11.90 -11.22
CA GLU A 3 11.14 10.47 -11.28
C GLU A 3 10.24 9.50 -10.49
N LYS A 4 9.39 10.02 -9.60
CA LYS A 4 8.51 9.22 -8.74
C LYS A 4 7.14 8.93 -9.37
N LEU A 5 6.80 9.62 -10.46
CA LEU A 5 5.55 9.51 -11.18
C LEU A 5 5.74 8.63 -12.43
N GLU A 6 5.97 7.34 -12.22
CA GLU A 6 6.09 6.39 -13.33
C GLU A 6 4.70 6.16 -13.97
N ILE A 7 4.58 6.46 -15.26
CA ILE A 7 3.35 6.37 -16.06
C ILE A 7 3.43 5.12 -16.95
N ARG A 8 2.30 4.45 -17.13
CA ARG A 8 2.21 3.24 -17.94
C ARG A 8 2.56 3.50 -19.39
N LYS A 9 3.39 2.64 -19.96
CA LYS A 9 3.71 2.66 -21.39
C LYS A 9 2.56 2.02 -22.18
N LEU A 10 1.55 2.82 -22.46
CA LEU A 10 0.40 2.44 -23.29
C LEU A 10 0.70 2.69 -24.78
N ASP A 11 0.01 1.96 -25.66
CA ASP A 11 0.09 2.15 -27.13
C ASP A 11 -0.27 3.58 -27.53
N VAL A 12 -1.24 4.17 -26.82
CA VAL A 12 -1.55 5.60 -26.87
C VAL A 12 -1.15 6.21 -25.53
N PRO A 13 -0.16 7.12 -25.48
CA PRO A 13 0.25 7.74 -24.24
C PRO A 13 -0.91 8.57 -23.64
N PRO A 14 -1.12 8.53 -22.32
CA PRO A 14 -2.17 9.31 -21.68
C PRO A 14 -1.90 10.81 -21.84
N SER A 15 -2.96 11.59 -22.01
CA SER A 15 -2.84 13.05 -22.13
C SER A 15 -2.33 13.67 -20.82
N PRO A 16 -1.64 14.82 -20.86
CA PRO A 16 -1.20 15.53 -19.66
C PRO A 16 -2.34 15.82 -18.67
N GLU A 17 -3.53 16.14 -19.18
CA GLU A 17 -4.73 16.39 -18.39
C GLU A 17 -5.19 15.13 -17.65
N ALA A 18 -5.23 13.98 -18.34
CA ALA A 18 -5.59 12.70 -17.74
C ALA A 18 -4.61 12.29 -16.62
N VAL A 19 -3.32 12.55 -16.82
CA VAL A 19 -2.30 12.32 -15.79
C VAL A 19 -2.53 13.25 -14.59
N TRP A 20 -2.81 14.53 -14.81
CA TRP A 20 -3.05 15.50 -13.73
C TRP A 20 -4.31 15.17 -12.93
N ASP A 21 -5.40 14.82 -13.61
CA ASP A 21 -6.64 14.37 -12.97
C ASP A 21 -6.42 13.11 -12.13
N MET A 22 -5.60 12.18 -12.62
CA MET A 22 -5.26 10.98 -11.86
C MET A 22 -4.40 11.28 -10.63
N ILE A 23 -3.47 12.24 -10.71
CA ILE A 23 -2.70 12.69 -9.55
C ILE A 23 -3.63 13.32 -8.50
N LYS A 24 -4.60 14.13 -8.94
CA LYS A 24 -5.61 14.73 -8.05
C LYS A 24 -6.48 13.66 -7.40
N TYR A 25 -6.94 12.68 -8.17
CA TYR A 25 -7.68 11.52 -7.66
C TYR A 25 -6.86 10.76 -6.62
N ALA A 26 -5.61 10.41 -6.91
CA ALA A 26 -4.73 9.66 -6.01
C ALA A 26 -4.54 10.39 -4.66
N ARG A 27 -4.32 11.70 -4.68
CA ARG A 27 -4.20 12.50 -3.45
C ARG A 27 -5.48 12.49 -2.62
N ASN A 28 -6.63 12.62 -3.29
CA ASN A 28 -7.93 12.60 -2.61
C ASN A 28 -8.20 11.25 -1.95
N VAL A 29 -7.94 10.14 -2.65
CA VAL A 29 -8.10 8.78 -2.12
C VAL A 29 -7.20 8.54 -0.92
N ILE A 30 -5.94 8.99 -0.96
CA ILE A 30 -5.02 8.84 0.17
C ILE A 30 -5.56 9.56 1.41
N GLU A 31 -6.07 10.77 1.25
CA GLU A 31 -6.68 11.51 2.36
C GLU A 31 -7.99 10.89 2.83
N GLU A 32 -8.81 10.38 1.93
CA GLU A 32 -10.05 9.67 2.25
C GLU A 32 -9.76 8.38 3.04
N PHE A 33 -8.84 7.55 2.56
CA PHE A 33 -8.39 6.36 3.26
C PHE A 33 -7.81 6.71 4.63
N ARG A 34 -7.01 7.79 4.73
CA ARG A 34 -6.49 8.28 6.00
C ARG A 34 -7.63 8.61 6.96
N ARG A 35 -8.69 9.30 6.52
CA ARG A 35 -9.87 9.62 7.34
C ARG A 35 -10.63 8.36 7.76
N ALA A 36 -10.96 7.49 6.81
CA ALA A 36 -11.65 6.22 7.06
C ALA A 36 -10.91 5.36 8.10
N LYS A 37 -9.59 5.32 8.03
CA LYS A 37 -8.77 4.65 9.04
C LYS A 37 -8.86 5.31 10.42
N HIS A 38 -8.92 6.64 10.52
CA HIS A 38 -8.93 7.35 11.81
C HIS A 38 -10.25 7.25 12.57
N TYR A 39 -11.39 7.04 11.89
CA TYR A 39 -12.66 6.71 12.55
C TYR A 39 -12.54 5.47 13.46
N LYS A 40 -11.56 4.60 13.19
CA LYS A 40 -11.24 3.41 14.01
C LYS A 40 -10.32 3.68 15.21
N TYR A 41 -9.44 4.70 15.17
CA TYR A 41 -8.38 4.87 16.18
C TYR A 41 -8.72 5.87 17.31
N ILE A 42 -9.71 6.74 17.13
CA ILE A 42 -10.12 7.71 18.17
C ILE A 42 -11.14 7.12 19.15
N LEU A 43 -11.89 6.08 18.77
CA LEU A 43 -12.90 5.42 19.62
C LEU A 43 -12.37 4.20 20.40
N TYR A 44 -11.05 3.97 20.44
CA TYR A 44 -10.42 3.06 21.42
C TYR A 44 -10.00 3.80 22.70
N HIS A 45 -10.76 4.83 23.11
CA HIS A 45 -10.91 5.17 24.52
C HIS A 45 -12.10 4.37 25.06
N PRO A 46 -11.98 3.63 26.18
CA PRO A 46 -12.84 2.46 26.49
C PRO A 46 -14.26 2.81 26.99
N PHE A 47 -14.98 3.80 26.44
CA PHE A 47 -16.24 4.23 27.04
C PHE A 47 -17.45 4.50 26.15
N ILE A 48 -17.38 4.50 24.82
CA ILE A 48 -18.60 4.74 24.00
C ILE A 48 -18.60 3.82 22.79
N ALA A 49 -19.33 2.71 22.88
CA ALA A 49 -19.56 1.75 21.81
C ALA A 49 -21.06 1.59 21.55
N PHE A 50 -21.76 2.68 21.17
CA PHE A 50 -23.19 2.54 20.84
C PHE A 50 -23.70 3.28 19.61
N LEU A 51 -22.97 4.21 19.00
CA LEU A 51 -23.40 4.82 17.72
C LEU A 51 -22.19 5.42 17.00
N ASP A 52 -21.41 4.61 16.29
CA ASP A 52 -20.52 5.15 15.26
C ASP A 52 -20.30 4.12 14.15
N PHE A 53 -20.48 4.60 12.93
CA PHE A 53 -20.36 3.94 11.64
C PHE A 53 -19.02 3.15 11.55
N PHE A 54 -19.08 1.85 11.81
CA PHE A 54 -17.93 0.96 11.76
C PHE A 54 -17.59 0.70 10.29
N THR A 55 -16.50 1.27 9.76
CA THR A 55 -15.96 0.86 8.46
C THR A 55 -15.22 -0.48 8.65
N PRO A 56 -15.79 -1.63 8.23
CA PRO A 56 -15.13 -2.91 8.36
C PRO A 56 -13.78 -2.92 7.62
N PRO A 57 -12.78 -3.68 8.11
CA PRO A 57 -11.49 -3.81 7.43
C PRO A 57 -11.60 -4.22 5.95
N THR A 58 -12.67 -4.92 5.57
CA THR A 58 -12.98 -5.31 4.19
C THR A 58 -13.29 -4.10 3.31
N GLU A 59 -14.04 -3.11 3.81
CA GLU A 59 -14.31 -1.87 3.06
C GLU A 59 -13.02 -1.04 2.86
N LEU A 60 -12.10 -1.05 3.84
CA LEU A 60 -10.79 -0.41 3.67
C LEU A 60 -9.96 -1.10 2.58
N LEU A 61 -9.98 -2.44 2.53
CA LEU A 61 -9.29 -3.19 1.49
C LEU A 61 -9.92 -2.93 0.12
N GLU A 62 -11.24 -2.88 0.04
CA GLU A 62 -11.99 -2.57 -1.19
C GLU A 62 -11.65 -1.17 -1.72
N ILE A 63 -11.58 -0.15 -0.85
CA ILE A 63 -11.09 1.19 -1.22
C ILE A 63 -9.69 1.10 -1.83
N CYS A 64 -8.78 0.32 -1.24
CA CYS A 64 -7.44 0.14 -1.80
C CYS A 64 -7.48 -0.54 -3.17
N GLU A 65 -8.22 -1.62 -3.34
CA GLU A 65 -8.26 -2.41 -4.56
C GLU A 65 -8.90 -1.65 -5.73
N LEU A 66 -10.05 -1.02 -5.50
CA LEU A 66 -10.71 -0.16 -6.50
C LEU A 66 -9.83 1.03 -6.90
N SER A 67 -9.12 1.61 -5.94
CA SER A 67 -8.20 2.71 -6.22
C SER A 67 -6.96 2.27 -7.00
N LEU A 68 -6.41 1.10 -6.69
CA LEU A 68 -5.29 0.50 -7.41
C LEU A 68 -5.69 0.15 -8.85
N GLU A 69 -6.88 -0.40 -9.07
CA GLU A 69 -7.41 -0.68 -10.40
C GLU A 69 -7.54 0.61 -11.23
N LYS A 70 -8.22 1.62 -10.67
CA LYS A 70 -8.44 2.90 -11.35
C LYS A 70 -7.15 3.65 -11.65
N MET A 71 -6.23 3.74 -10.69
CA MET A 71 -4.93 4.37 -10.90
C MET A 71 -4.06 3.57 -11.87
N GLY A 72 -4.15 2.23 -11.83
CA GLY A 72 -3.42 1.32 -12.71
C GLY A 72 -3.75 1.49 -14.20
N ALA A 73 -4.85 2.16 -14.54
CA ALA A 73 -5.11 2.55 -15.93
C ALA A 73 -4.07 3.53 -16.50
N ILE A 74 -3.43 4.34 -15.65
CA ILE A 74 -2.49 5.40 -16.05
C ILE A 74 -1.11 5.22 -15.41
N PHE A 75 -1.04 4.80 -14.15
CA PHE A 75 0.21 4.67 -13.40
C PHE A 75 0.80 3.26 -13.49
N GLU A 76 2.13 3.18 -13.54
CA GLU A 76 2.84 1.91 -13.34
C GLU A 76 2.78 1.45 -11.88
N ASP A 77 2.93 0.15 -11.65
CA ASP A 77 2.94 -0.43 -10.28
C ASP A 77 4.04 0.17 -9.39
N SER A 78 5.12 0.66 -9.99
CA SER A 78 6.24 1.36 -9.34
C SER A 78 5.97 2.83 -9.01
N ASN A 79 4.82 3.39 -9.45
CA ASN A 79 4.44 4.76 -9.13
C ASN A 79 4.21 4.94 -7.62
N VAL A 80 4.65 6.06 -7.04
CA VAL A 80 4.53 6.28 -5.59
C VAL A 80 3.09 6.27 -5.06
N TYR A 81 2.10 6.64 -5.87
CA TYR A 81 0.68 6.56 -5.48
C TYR A 81 0.18 5.12 -5.45
N MET A 82 0.57 4.31 -6.44
CA MET A 82 0.29 2.86 -6.46
C MET A 82 0.94 2.18 -5.25
N LEU A 83 2.22 2.46 -5.01
CA LEU A 83 2.95 1.92 -3.87
C LEU A 83 2.36 2.33 -2.53
N HIS A 84 1.86 3.56 -2.42
CA HIS A 84 1.18 4.01 -1.20
C HIS A 84 -0.06 3.18 -0.93
N MET A 85 -0.94 3.00 -1.93
CA MET A 85 -2.16 2.22 -1.75
C MET A 85 -1.88 0.74 -1.52
N MET A 86 -0.87 0.15 -2.19
CA MET A 86 -0.41 -1.21 -1.88
C MET A 86 0.10 -1.34 -0.45
N TYR A 87 0.82 -0.34 0.06
CA TYR A 87 1.29 -0.34 1.45
C TYR A 87 0.13 -0.27 2.45
N GLN A 88 -0.90 0.53 2.15
CA GLN A 88 -2.11 0.57 2.98
C GLN A 88 -2.86 -0.77 2.94
N ALA A 89 -3.05 -1.35 1.75
CA ALA A 89 -3.68 -2.66 1.57
C ALA A 89 -2.94 -3.76 2.36
N MET A 90 -1.60 -3.77 2.28
CA MET A 90 -0.75 -4.66 3.09
C MET A 90 -1.03 -4.49 4.59
N GLY A 91 -1.16 -3.25 5.07
CA GLY A 91 -1.49 -2.96 6.46
C GLY A 91 -2.86 -3.50 6.88
N VAL A 92 -3.85 -3.42 5.99
CA VAL A 92 -5.19 -3.99 6.20
C VAL A 92 -5.14 -5.52 6.23
N CYS A 93 -4.46 -6.17 5.27
CA CYS A 93 -4.23 -7.62 5.26
C CYS A 93 -3.58 -8.11 6.56
N LEU A 94 -2.54 -7.41 7.04
CA LEU A 94 -1.89 -7.72 8.32
C LEU A 94 -2.86 -7.62 9.50
N TYR A 95 -3.78 -6.64 9.50
CA TYR A 95 -4.77 -6.47 10.56
C TYR A 95 -5.80 -7.61 10.59
N VAL A 96 -6.27 -8.05 9.43
CA VAL A 96 -7.24 -9.17 9.32
C VAL A 96 -6.58 -10.55 9.33
N GLN A 97 -5.27 -10.60 9.56
CA GLN A 97 -4.47 -11.84 9.57
C GLN A 97 -4.46 -12.58 8.23
N ASP A 98 -4.70 -11.89 7.11
CA ASP A 98 -4.43 -12.40 5.76
C ASP A 98 -2.93 -12.28 5.46
N TRP A 99 -2.16 -13.25 5.96
CA TRP A 99 -0.71 -13.28 5.80
C TRP A 99 -0.27 -13.42 4.35
N GLU A 100 -1.02 -14.17 3.54
CA GLU A 100 -0.74 -14.35 2.12
C GLU A 100 -0.97 -13.06 1.33
N GLY A 101 -2.09 -12.37 1.57
CA GLY A 101 -2.35 -11.06 0.96
C GLY A 101 -1.30 -10.02 1.34
N ALA A 102 -0.93 -9.96 2.62
CA ALA A 102 0.13 -9.09 3.09
C ALA A 102 1.47 -9.39 2.38
N LEU A 103 1.80 -10.68 2.20
CA LEU A 103 3.01 -11.10 1.49
C LEU A 103 2.96 -10.70 0.00
N ARG A 104 1.82 -10.91 -0.68
CA ARG A 104 1.62 -10.54 -2.09
C ARG A 104 1.86 -9.05 -2.31
N TYR A 105 1.28 -8.19 -1.48
CA TYR A 105 1.51 -6.75 -1.57
C TYR A 105 2.96 -6.37 -1.24
N GLY A 106 3.53 -6.92 -0.16
CA GLY A 106 4.92 -6.64 0.23
C GLY A 106 5.94 -6.99 -0.87
N GLN A 107 5.74 -8.10 -1.58
CA GLN A 107 6.59 -8.52 -2.70
C GLN A 107 6.56 -7.53 -3.87
N LYS A 108 5.40 -6.93 -4.16
CA LYS A 108 5.26 -5.88 -5.18
C LYS A 108 5.95 -4.58 -4.76
N ILE A 109 5.88 -4.23 -3.48
CA ILE A 109 6.39 -2.94 -2.97
C ILE A 109 7.92 -2.90 -2.87
N ILE A 110 8.56 -3.99 -2.46
CA ILE A 110 9.96 -3.94 -2.00
C ILE A 110 10.96 -3.53 -3.10
N LYS A 111 10.74 -3.96 -4.35
CA LYS A 111 11.63 -3.64 -5.47
C LYS A 111 11.56 -2.14 -5.81
N PRO A 112 10.39 -1.54 -6.08
CA PRO A 112 10.28 -0.10 -6.29
C PRO A 112 10.73 0.74 -5.09
N TYR A 113 10.44 0.31 -3.86
CA TYR A 113 10.92 1.00 -2.65
C TYR A 113 12.45 1.11 -2.62
N SER A 114 13.15 0.04 -2.98
CA SER A 114 14.62 0.03 -2.99
C SER A 114 15.23 0.97 -4.05
N LYS A 115 14.45 1.35 -5.09
CA LYS A 115 14.85 2.33 -6.11
C LYS A 115 14.52 3.77 -5.67
N HIS A 116 13.37 3.97 -5.02
CA HIS A 116 12.86 5.30 -4.65
C HIS A 116 13.48 5.88 -3.39
N TYR A 117 14.01 5.03 -2.50
CA TYR A 117 14.69 5.45 -1.29
C TYR A 117 16.22 5.42 -1.46
N PRO A 118 16.98 6.20 -0.66
CA PRO A 118 18.44 6.10 -0.62
C PRO A 118 18.91 4.69 -0.26
N ALA A 119 20.16 4.38 -0.62
CA ALA A 119 20.80 3.07 -0.40
C ALA A 119 20.66 2.56 1.04
N TYR A 120 20.75 3.46 2.03
CA TYR A 120 20.48 3.16 3.43
C TYR A 120 19.20 3.86 3.87
N SER A 121 18.10 3.11 3.94
CA SER A 121 16.78 3.62 4.28
C SER A 121 16.09 2.72 5.29
N LEU A 122 15.68 3.30 6.42
CA LEU A 122 14.88 2.61 7.42
C LEU A 122 13.53 2.13 6.86
N ASN A 123 12.98 2.80 5.86
CA ASN A 123 11.74 2.37 5.22
C ASN A 123 11.94 1.08 4.42
N VAL A 124 13.08 0.94 3.74
CA VAL A 124 13.43 -0.28 2.99
C VAL A 124 13.75 -1.41 3.95
N ALA A 125 14.54 -1.16 4.99
CA ALA A 125 14.85 -2.14 6.03
C ALA A 125 13.58 -2.62 6.77
N SER A 126 12.67 -1.70 7.12
CA SER A 126 11.39 -2.03 7.75
C SER A 126 10.52 -2.94 6.85
N MET A 127 10.53 -2.69 5.55
CA MET A 127 9.79 -3.54 4.60
C MET A 127 10.41 -4.93 4.48
N TRP A 128 11.74 -5.03 4.40
CA TRP A 128 12.44 -6.33 4.41
C TRP A 128 12.19 -7.11 5.70
N LEU A 129 12.16 -6.44 6.85
CA LEU A 129 11.83 -7.06 8.13
C LEU A 129 10.40 -7.61 8.16
N LYS A 130 9.41 -6.83 7.66
CA LYS A 130 8.01 -7.28 7.54
C LYS A 130 7.90 -8.50 6.62
N LEU A 131 8.52 -8.45 5.45
CA LEU A 131 8.56 -9.58 4.52
C LEU A 131 9.23 -10.80 5.11
N GLY A 132 10.37 -10.62 5.78
CA GLY A 132 11.09 -11.70 6.44
C GLY A 132 10.23 -12.41 7.48
N ARG A 133 9.52 -11.64 8.32
CA ARG A 133 8.58 -12.20 9.30
C ARG A 133 7.40 -12.93 8.63
N LEU A 134 6.80 -12.34 7.59
CA LEU A 134 5.71 -12.98 6.83
C LEU A 134 6.14 -14.32 6.21
N TYR A 135 7.32 -14.38 5.58
CA TYR A 135 7.85 -15.64 5.06
C TYR A 135 8.07 -16.67 6.15
N MET A 136 8.54 -16.27 7.34
CA MET A 136 8.70 -17.19 8.47
C MET A 136 7.35 -17.71 8.97
N THR A 137 6.31 -16.86 9.04
CA THR A 137 4.94 -17.24 9.41
C THR A 137 4.34 -18.23 8.42
N LEU A 138 4.61 -18.06 7.13
CA LEU A 138 4.15 -18.96 6.05
C LEU A 138 5.10 -20.13 5.80
N GLU A 139 5.94 -20.47 6.77
CA GLU A 139 6.90 -21.59 6.77
C GLU A 139 7.95 -21.58 5.65
N ASN A 140 8.06 -20.51 4.87
CA ASN A 140 9.10 -20.31 3.86
C ASN A 140 10.39 -19.79 4.52
N ARG A 141 11.02 -20.64 5.33
CA ARG A 141 12.19 -20.29 6.15
C ARG A 141 13.38 -19.79 5.33
N THR A 142 13.58 -20.35 4.13
CA THR A 142 14.69 -19.97 3.24
C THR A 142 14.53 -18.53 2.74
N ALA A 143 13.34 -18.16 2.26
CA ALA A 143 13.06 -16.79 1.83
C ALA A 143 13.05 -15.82 3.02
N GLY A 144 12.51 -16.24 4.16
CA GLY A 144 12.49 -15.46 5.40
C GLY A 144 13.89 -15.10 5.88
N ALA A 145 14.79 -16.08 6.01
CA ALA A 145 16.18 -15.86 6.41
C ALA A 145 16.94 -14.96 5.43
N LYS A 146 16.66 -15.04 4.12
CA LYS A 146 17.25 -14.16 3.12
C LYS A 146 16.77 -12.72 3.27
N ALA A 147 15.48 -12.51 3.53
CA ALA A 147 14.89 -11.20 3.71
C ALA A 147 15.35 -10.52 5.02
N LEU A 148 15.48 -11.28 6.11
CA LEU A 148 15.93 -10.75 7.42
C LEU A 148 17.40 -10.31 7.44
N LYS A 149 18.20 -10.69 6.45
CA LYS A 149 19.62 -10.31 6.31
C LYS A 149 19.84 -9.08 5.42
N ARG A 150 18.77 -8.48 4.88
CA ARG A 150 18.82 -7.28 4.04
C ARG A 150 18.77 -6.02 4.90
#